data_AF-A0A3D0XZR5-F1
#
_entry.id   AF-A0A3D0XZR5-F1
#
_cell.length_a   1.000
_cell.length_b   1.000
_cell.length_c   1.000
_cell.angle_alpha   90.00
_cell.angle_beta   90.00
_cell.angle_gamma   90.00
#
_symmetry.space_group_name_H-M   'P 1'
#
loop_
_entity.id
_entity.type
_entity.pdbx_description
1 polymer ?
#
loop_
_entity_poly.entity_id
_entity_poly.type
_entity_poly.pdbx_seq_one_letter_code
_entity_poly.pdbx_strand_id
1 'polypeptide(L)'
;MIYLKLFKLCNSINKNSNIYPYNILKNKEPDVFLFDNITVLYGNNGSGKSTILNIIAHKLNLKGKERNNPEIIGTVPYFEEYVSKCTYELGETENGKKINKIPENSRYIKSEEILYEIRKIEQDNVLQESIKANLAREIGLE
;
A
#
# COMPACT_ATOMS: atom_id res chain seq x y z
N MET A 1 2.92 13.43 16.51
CA MET A 1 2.84 14.02 15.17
C MET A 1 2.06 13.09 14.25
N ILE A 2 1.05 13.58 13.52
CA ILE A 2 0.23 12.76 12.61
C ILE A 2 0.27 13.38 11.22
N TYR A 3 0.72 12.63 10.20
CA TYR A 3 0.86 13.16 8.83
C TYR A 3 -0.46 13.18 8.06
N LEU A 4 -1.16 12.04 8.03
CA LEU A 4 -2.49 11.91 7.44
C LEU A 4 -3.49 11.87 8.58
N LYS A 5 -4.41 12.84 8.66
CA LYS A 5 -5.40 12.90 9.75
C LYS A 5 -6.75 12.34 9.33
N LEU A 6 -7.17 12.68 8.12
CA LEU A 6 -8.46 12.29 7.58
C LEU A 6 -8.30 11.82 6.14
N PHE A 7 -9.01 10.77 5.77
CA PHE A 7 -9.18 10.37 4.38
C PHE A 7 -10.64 10.09 4.11
N LYS A 8 -11.19 10.71 3.08
CA LYS A 8 -12.58 10.53 2.65
C LYS A 8 -12.60 9.88 1.27
N LEU A 9 -13.29 8.75 1.20
CA LEU A 9 -13.52 8.02 -0.04
C LEU A 9 -14.42 8.79 -0.99
N CYS A 10 -14.39 8.38 -2.26
CA CYS A 10 -15.33 8.89 -3.24
C CYS A 10 -16.72 8.27 -3.01
N ASN A 11 -17.73 9.13 -2.92
CA ASN A 11 -19.14 8.72 -2.79
C ASN A 11 -19.81 8.47 -4.16
N SER A 12 -19.07 8.56 -5.26
CA SER A 12 -19.61 8.27 -6.59
C SER A 12 -19.91 6.79 -6.70
N ILE A 13 -21.06 6.47 -7.30
CA ILE A 13 -21.50 5.09 -7.54
C ILE A 13 -21.43 4.85 -9.04
N ASN A 14 -20.87 3.70 -9.44
CA ASN A 14 -20.94 3.23 -10.81
C ASN A 14 -22.11 2.23 -10.95
N LYS A 15 -22.91 2.37 -12.02
CA LYS A 15 -24.05 1.48 -12.30
C LYS A 15 -23.62 0.01 -12.42
N ASN A 16 -22.42 -0.26 -12.93
CA ASN A 16 -21.89 -1.61 -13.02
C ASN A 16 -21.18 -1.98 -11.70
N SER A 17 -21.73 -2.98 -11.00
CA SER A 17 -21.24 -3.47 -9.71
C SER A 17 -19.83 -4.07 -9.77
N ASN A 18 -19.38 -4.50 -10.95
CA ASN A 18 -18.12 -5.20 -11.13
C ASN A 18 -16.94 -4.26 -11.40
N ILE A 19 -17.20 -2.94 -11.52
CA ILE A 19 -16.15 -1.96 -11.75
C ILE A 19 -15.40 -1.69 -10.45
N TYR A 20 -14.15 -2.12 -10.43
CA TYR A 20 -13.18 -1.78 -9.39
C TYR A 20 -12.81 -0.28 -9.48
N PRO A 21 -12.75 0.48 -8.38
CA PRO A 21 -12.99 0.09 -6.99
C PRO A 21 -14.40 0.47 -6.46
N TYR A 22 -15.27 1.05 -7.29
CA TYR A 22 -16.52 1.73 -6.93
C TYR A 22 -17.47 0.95 -6.00
N ASN A 23 -17.48 -0.39 -6.07
CA ASN A 23 -18.43 -1.20 -5.32
C ASN A 23 -17.81 -2.08 -4.22
N ILE A 24 -16.48 -2.02 -4.01
CA ILE A 24 -15.80 -2.86 -3.02
C ILE A 24 -16.19 -2.51 -1.58
N LEU A 25 -16.42 -1.22 -1.37
CA LEU A 25 -16.76 -0.63 -0.07
C LEU A 25 -18.23 -0.22 0.00
N LYS A 26 -19.03 -0.62 -0.99
CA LYS A 26 -20.47 -0.35 -1.03
C LYS A 26 -21.12 -0.84 0.26
N ASN A 27 -21.88 0.03 0.90
CA ASN A 27 -22.59 -0.22 2.16
C ASN A 27 -21.68 -0.57 3.35
N LYS A 28 -20.38 -0.26 3.29
CA LYS A 28 -19.46 -0.38 4.43
C LYS A 28 -19.18 1.01 4.96
N GLU A 29 -19.68 1.30 6.16
CA GLU A 29 -19.23 2.47 6.90
C GLU A 29 -17.85 2.20 7.52
N PRO A 30 -17.01 3.25 7.70
CA PRO A 30 -17.24 4.65 7.32
C PRO A 30 -16.65 5.01 5.94
N ASP A 31 -17.30 5.94 5.23
CA ASP A 31 -16.74 6.59 4.02
C ASP A 31 -15.57 7.54 4.37
N VAL A 32 -15.40 7.85 5.65
CA VAL A 32 -14.38 8.75 6.21
C VAL A 32 -13.55 8.01 7.24
N PHE A 33 -12.24 7.98 7.03
CA PHE A 33 -11.26 7.40 7.94
C PHE A 33 -10.58 8.51 8.72
N LEU A 34 -10.62 8.40 10.05
CA LEU A 34 -9.82 9.21 10.96
C LEU A 34 -8.60 8.40 11.37
N PHE A 35 -7.43 8.99 11.22
CA PHE A 35 -6.16 8.34 11.52
C PHE A 35 -5.57 8.87 12.84
N ASP A 36 -4.93 7.94 13.54
CA ASP A 36 -4.01 8.16 14.65
C ASP A 36 -2.60 7.66 14.27
N ASN A 37 -1.61 7.85 15.13
CA ASN A 37 -0.22 7.43 14.96
C ASN A 37 -0.12 5.96 14.52
N ILE A 38 -0.99 5.10 15.06
CA ILE A 38 -1.15 3.71 14.66
C ILE A 38 -2.64 3.49 14.40
N THR A 39 -2.97 3.16 13.16
CA THR A 39 -4.34 2.85 12.74
C THR A 39 -4.35 1.48 12.09
N VAL A 40 -5.20 0.57 12.57
CA VAL A 40 -5.28 -0.81 12.07
C VAL A 40 -6.61 -1.00 11.34
N LEU A 41 -6.54 -1.35 10.06
CA LEU A 41 -7.71 -1.81 9.30
C LEU A 41 -7.82 -3.33 9.43
N TYR A 42 -8.86 -3.81 10.10
CA TYR A 42 -9.09 -5.25 10.33
C TYR A 42 -10.37 -5.74 9.63
N GLY A 43 -10.42 -7.03 9.31
CA GLY A 43 -11.59 -7.68 8.70
C GLY A 43 -11.22 -8.87 7.81
N ASN A 44 -12.23 -9.59 7.32
CA ASN A 44 -12.07 -10.80 6.52
C ASN A 44 -11.42 -10.56 5.14
N ASN A 45 -10.96 -11.64 4.49
CA ASN A 45 -10.49 -11.57 3.11
C ASN A 45 -11.59 -11.06 2.18
N GLY A 46 -11.21 -10.26 1.18
CA GLY A 46 -12.18 -9.59 0.29
C GLY A 46 -12.94 -8.43 0.93
N SER A 47 -12.69 -8.06 2.19
CA SER A 47 -13.38 -6.94 2.84
C SER A 47 -12.99 -5.55 2.30
N GLY A 48 -11.90 -5.45 1.52
CA GLY A 48 -11.46 -4.20 0.90
C GLY A 48 -10.30 -3.48 1.60
N LYS A 49 -9.70 -4.07 2.65
CA LYS A 49 -8.56 -3.47 3.40
C LYS A 49 -7.42 -3.01 2.49
N SER A 50 -6.84 -3.93 1.70
CA SER A 50 -5.74 -3.61 0.78
C SER A 50 -6.16 -2.64 -0.32
N THR A 51 -7.44 -2.65 -0.70
CA THR A 51 -7.99 -1.67 -1.67
C THR A 51 -8.00 -0.27 -1.08
N ILE A 52 -8.42 -0.09 0.17
CA ILE A 52 -8.37 1.21 0.86
C ILE A 52 -6.92 1.71 0.95
N LEU A 53 -6.00 0.85 1.40
CA LEU A 53 -4.58 1.21 1.50
C LEU A 53 -3.99 1.61 0.14
N ASN A 54 -4.33 0.89 -0.93
CA ASN A 54 -3.89 1.24 -2.27
C ASN A 54 -4.50 2.56 -2.76
N ILE A 55 -5.79 2.82 -2.51
CA ILE A 55 -6.44 4.11 -2.83
C ILE A 55 -5.72 5.27 -2.14
N ILE A 56 -5.41 5.13 -0.85
CA ILE A 56 -4.65 6.14 -0.08
C ILE A 56 -3.26 6.34 -0.69
N ALA A 57 -2.54 5.25 -0.97
CA ALA A 57 -1.21 5.30 -1.56
C ALA A 57 -1.20 6.01 -2.93
N HIS A 58 -2.20 5.75 -3.78
CA HIS A 58 -2.34 6.46 -5.05
C HIS A 58 -2.68 7.93 -4.86
N LYS A 59 -3.63 8.25 -3.97
CA LYS A 59 -4.06 9.64 -3.74
C LYS A 59 -2.93 10.52 -3.22
N LEU A 60 -2.09 9.96 -2.35
CA LEU A 60 -0.93 10.63 -1.77
C LEU A 60 0.34 10.48 -2.62
N ASN A 61 0.25 9.80 -3.78
CA ASN A 61 1.36 9.52 -4.68
C ASN A 61 2.57 8.87 -3.98
N LEU A 62 2.32 7.92 -3.09
CA LEU A 62 3.37 7.23 -2.33
C LEU A 62 4.18 6.30 -3.22
N LYS A 63 5.48 6.15 -2.90
CA LYS A 63 6.32 5.12 -3.50
C LYS A 63 5.75 3.74 -3.15
N GLY A 64 5.71 2.83 -4.12
CA GLY A 64 5.19 1.46 -3.93
C GLY A 64 3.69 1.28 -4.21
N LYS A 65 2.94 2.37 -4.53
CA LYS A 65 1.56 2.28 -5.02
C LYS A 65 1.46 1.32 -6.21
N GLU A 66 0.36 0.57 -6.28
CA GLU A 66 0.14 -0.40 -7.36
C GLU A 66 -0.17 0.30 -8.68
N ARG A 67 -0.41 -0.45 -9.77
CA ARG A 67 -0.88 0.10 -11.05
C ARG A 67 -0.08 1.30 -11.59
N ASN A 68 1.25 1.18 -11.65
CA ASN A 68 2.10 2.09 -12.44
C ASN A 68 2.09 1.69 -13.94
N ASN A 69 0.98 1.12 -14.43
CA ASN A 69 0.91 0.74 -15.83
C ASN A 69 0.65 2.00 -16.68
N PRO A 70 1.24 2.08 -17.88
CA PRO A 70 0.94 3.17 -18.80
C PRO A 70 -0.56 3.19 -19.10
N GLU A 71 -1.13 4.39 -19.24
CA GLU A 71 -2.51 4.56 -19.68
C GLU A 71 -2.72 3.83 -21.01
N ILE A 72 -3.68 2.91 -21.04
CA ILE A 72 -4.01 2.18 -22.26
C ILE A 72 -4.99 3.04 -23.05
N ILE A 73 -4.56 3.53 -24.21
CA ILE A 73 -5.37 4.34 -25.12
C ILE A 73 -6.68 3.61 -25.44
N GLY A 74 -7.81 4.30 -25.28
CA GLY A 74 -9.14 3.74 -25.53
C GLY A 74 -9.77 3.00 -24.34
N THR A 75 -9.12 2.99 -23.17
CA THR A 75 -9.70 2.45 -21.93
C THR A 75 -10.07 3.56 -20.95
N VAL A 76 -11.11 3.32 -20.14
CA VAL A 76 -11.51 4.25 -19.07
C VAL A 76 -10.72 3.92 -17.80
N PRO A 77 -9.93 4.86 -17.25
CA PRO A 77 -9.12 4.64 -16.06
C PRO A 77 -9.99 4.79 -14.79
N TYR A 78 -10.94 3.87 -14.60
CA TYR A 78 -11.94 3.94 -13.52
C TYR A 78 -11.33 4.07 -12.13
N PHE A 79 -10.17 3.48 -11.90
CA PHE A 79 -9.51 3.53 -10.59
C PHE A 79 -8.92 4.91 -10.32
N GLU A 80 -8.19 5.45 -11.28
CA GLU A 80 -7.60 6.78 -11.23
C GLU A 80 -8.70 7.84 -11.10
N GLU A 81 -9.80 7.68 -11.84
CA GLU A 81 -10.99 8.53 -11.73
C GLU A 81 -11.56 8.49 -10.30
N TYR A 82 -11.74 7.30 -9.72
CA TYR A 82 -12.23 7.14 -8.36
C TYR A 82 -11.30 7.79 -7.33
N VAL A 83 -9.99 7.54 -7.43
CA VAL A 83 -8.97 8.10 -6.54
C VAL A 83 -8.93 9.63 -6.66
N SER A 84 -9.08 10.18 -7.88
CA SER A 84 -9.07 11.63 -8.09
C SER A 84 -10.15 12.34 -7.28
N LYS A 85 -11.31 11.68 -7.12
CA LYS A 85 -12.48 12.16 -6.37
C LYS A 85 -12.41 11.90 -4.86
N CYS A 86 -11.45 11.11 -4.38
CA CYS A 86 -11.20 10.99 -2.94
C CYS A 86 -10.58 12.30 -2.40
N THR A 87 -10.71 12.56 -1.10
CA THR A 87 -10.14 13.75 -0.45
C THR A 87 -9.42 13.37 0.84
N TYR A 88 -8.53 14.23 1.33
CA TYR A 88 -7.78 13.98 2.55
C TYR A 88 -7.43 15.29 3.26
N GLU A 89 -7.16 15.19 4.56
CA GLU A 89 -6.61 16.27 5.36
C GLU A 89 -5.34 15.79 6.04
N LEU A 90 -4.32 16.65 6.00
CA LEU A 90 -3.06 16.43 6.72
C LEU A 90 -3.23 16.81 8.18
N GLY A 91 -2.45 16.18 9.04
CA GLY A 91 -2.49 16.46 10.47
C GLY A 91 -1.54 17.58 10.90
N GLU A 92 -1.05 17.46 12.14
CA GLU A 92 -0.28 18.50 12.82
C GLU A 92 1.02 17.92 13.40
N THR A 93 2.02 18.78 13.53
CA THR A 93 3.26 18.48 14.24
C THR A 93 3.03 18.46 15.75
N GLU A 94 4.06 18.05 16.52
CA GLU A 94 4.01 18.01 17.99
C GLU A 94 3.76 19.39 18.62
N ASN A 95 4.13 20.46 17.91
CA ASN A 95 3.94 21.84 18.33
C ASN A 95 2.58 22.44 17.86
N GLY A 96 1.66 21.61 17.35
CA GLY A 96 0.35 22.04 16.85
C GLY A 96 0.40 22.76 15.49
N LYS A 97 1.52 22.69 14.76
CA LYS A 97 1.63 23.31 13.43
C LYS A 97 1.03 22.38 12.38
N LYS A 98 0.14 22.91 11.53
CA LYS A 98 -0.41 22.17 10.39
C LYS A 98 0.69 21.69 9.44
N ILE A 99 0.55 20.44 9.01
CA ILE A 99 1.42 19.82 8.01
C ILE A 99 0.89 20.17 6.62
N ASN A 100 1.79 20.62 5.74
CA ASN A 100 1.42 21.06 4.39
C ASN A 100 1.74 20.02 3.31
N LYS A 101 2.60 19.03 3.61
CA LYS A 101 2.93 17.94 2.69
C LYS A 101 3.30 16.66 3.43
N ILE A 102 3.01 15.53 2.79
CA ILE A 102 3.54 14.23 3.21
C ILE A 102 5.07 14.21 2.95
N PRO A 103 5.90 13.60 3.83
CA PRO A 103 7.34 13.47 3.59
C PRO A 103 7.65 12.73 2.29
N GLU A 104 8.63 13.20 1.53
CA GLU A 104 8.95 12.71 0.17
C GLU A 104 9.32 11.22 0.12
N ASN A 105 9.91 10.69 1.20
CA ASN A 105 10.32 9.28 1.29
C ASN A 105 9.24 8.35 1.87
N SER A 106 8.00 8.84 2.01
CA SER A 106 6.88 8.02 2.48
C SER A 106 6.57 6.89 1.50
N ARG A 107 6.34 5.69 2.03
CA ARG A 107 6.21 4.46 1.23
C ARG A 107 4.99 3.65 1.64
N TYR A 108 4.31 3.10 0.63
CA TYR A 108 3.35 2.02 0.79
C TYR A 108 4.11 0.69 0.70
N ILE A 109 4.07 -0.10 1.78
CA ILE A 109 4.78 -1.37 1.92
C ILE A 109 3.75 -2.49 1.97
N LYS A 110 3.95 -3.53 1.14
CA LYS A 110 3.04 -4.66 1.03
C LYS A 110 3.63 -5.94 1.61
N SER A 111 2.76 -6.88 1.95
CA SER A 111 3.16 -8.21 2.45
C SER A 111 4.07 -8.94 1.47
N GLU A 112 3.80 -8.85 0.17
CA GLU A 112 4.56 -9.56 -0.86
C GLU A 112 6.00 -9.04 -0.96
N GLU A 113 6.21 -7.74 -0.77
CA GLU A 113 7.55 -7.13 -0.77
C GLU A 113 8.36 -7.61 0.44
N ILE A 114 7.74 -7.65 1.62
CA ILE A 114 8.39 -8.16 2.84
C ILE A 114 8.69 -9.65 2.70
N LEU A 115 7.74 -10.45 2.22
CA LEU A 115 7.93 -11.89 2.00
C LEU A 115 9.04 -12.17 0.98
N TYR A 116 9.16 -11.35 -0.06
CA TYR A 116 10.23 -11.47 -1.03
C TYR A 116 11.61 -11.23 -0.40
N GLU A 117 11.76 -10.16 0.38
CA GLU A 117 13.03 -9.87 1.06
C GLU A 117 13.41 -10.94 2.09
N ILE A 118 12.44 -11.50 2.83
CA ILE A 118 12.67 -12.62 3.73
C ILE A 118 13.20 -13.84 2.96
N ARG A 119 12.52 -14.23 1.87
CA ARG A 119 12.93 -15.38 1.05
C ARG A 119 14.29 -15.21 0.42
N LYS A 120 14.62 -13.98 0.01
CA LYS A 120 15.94 -13.65 -0.55
C LYS A 120 17.05 -13.91 0.48
N ILE A 121 16.87 -13.43 1.71
CA ILE A 121 17.82 -13.67 2.81
C ILE A 121 17.96 -15.17 3.10
N GLU A 122 16.85 -15.91 3.15
CA GLU A 122 16.87 -17.37 3.34
C GLU A 122 17.64 -18.09 2.24
N GLN A 123 17.43 -17.71 0.97
CA GLN A 123 18.14 -18.29 -0.18
C GLN A 123 19.64 -17.97 -0.16
N ASP A 124 20.01 -16.74 0.20
CA ASP A 124 21.41 -16.33 0.30
C ASP A 124 22.14 -17.12 1.39
N ASN A 125 21.48 -17.38 2.53
CA ASN A 125 22.04 -18.19 3.61
C ASN A 125 22.29 -19.64 3.16
N VAL A 126 21.32 -20.27 2.51
CA VAL A 126 21.47 -21.63 1.96
C VAL A 126 22.62 -21.70 0.95
N LEU A 127 22.74 -20.67 0.08
CA LEU A 127 23.83 -20.58 -0.87
C LEU A 127 25.20 -20.48 -0.17
N GLN A 128 25.33 -19.62 0.85
CA GLN A 128 26.57 -19.47 1.62
C GLN A 128 26.98 -20.77 2.33
N GLU A 129 26.03 -21.51 2.90
CA GLU A 129 26.29 -22.80 3.52
C GLU A 129 26.79 -23.83 2.50
N SER A 130 26.14 -23.90 1.33
CA SER A 130 26.59 -24.80 0.25
C SER A 130 27.99 -24.49 -0.25
N ILE A 131 28.35 -23.20 -0.38
CA ILE A 131 29.69 -22.77 -0.78
C ILE A 131 30.72 -23.20 0.26
N LYS A 132 30.44 -22.98 1.55
CA LYS A 132 31.32 -23.40 2.65
C LYS A 132 31.51 -24.91 2.69
N ALA A 133 30.44 -25.69 2.51
CA ALA A 133 30.51 -27.14 2.48
C ALA A 133 31.28 -27.67 1.26
N ASN A 134 31.15 -27.03 0.09
CA ASN A 134 31.96 -27.36 -1.09
C ASN A 134 33.44 -27.05 -0.84
N LEU A 135 33.75 -25.86 -0.30
CA LEU A 135 35.12 -25.46 0.00
C LEU A 135 35.78 -26.39 1.03
N ALA A 136 35.05 -26.77 2.09
CA ALA A 136 35.52 -27.71 3.11
C ALA A 136 35.90 -29.09 2.52
N ARG A 137 35.10 -29.58 1.56
CA ARG A 137 35.39 -30.80 0.81
C ARG A 137 36.62 -30.66 -0.10
N GLU A 138 36.80 -29.52 -0.76
CA GLU A 138 37.97 -29.28 -1.62
C GLU A 138 39.29 -29.19 -0.86
N ILE A 139 39.26 -28.62 0.37
CA ILE A 139 40.45 -28.49 1.23
C ILE A 139 40.71 -29.72 2.12
N GLY A 140 39.93 -30.79 1.95
CA GLY A 140 40.13 -32.06 2.67
C GLY A 140 39.89 -31.97 4.17
N LEU A 141 38.99 -31.09 4.62
CA LEU A 141 38.60 -30.94 6.03
C LEU A 141 37.43 -31.86 6.44
N GLU A 142 37.01 -32.78 5.57
CA GLU A 142 36.07 -33.88 5.86
C GLU A 142 36.70 -35.24 5.54
#